data_AF-A0A8J3AIP8-F1
#
_entry.id   AF-A0A8J3AIP8-F1
#
_cell.length_a   1.000
_cell.length_b   1.000
_cell.length_c   1.000
_cell.angle_alpha   90.00
_cell.angle_beta   90.00
_cell.angle_gamma   90.00
#
_symmetry.space_group_name_H-M   'P 1'
#
loop_
_entity.id
_entity.type
_entity.pdbx_description
1 polymer ?
#
loop_
_entity_poly.entity_id
_entity_poly.type
_entity_poly.pdbx_seq_one_letter_code
_entity_poly.pdbx_strand_id
1 'polypeptide(L)'
;MDLITQSSYLAITTIVAVKISLKQVLITYLPFWICVTGVISIWGIYRLLEKENSSSLQYGFNTYMTLVEVSSHFWEPKRVTRFFSYAIFPPALIFFLQAAILSRESTSTAVIFWTLPCTAFLYYFPTQLIACIHEYSFSRKLYRLGLTVLFPLLALLIAYISSIVDFSDFAPSFTGTVDGLWGILLGALIVRFYIQTVAIKSSDSNKQTHILPPIEQERFVQRILKSKRYIDTKFGPLISEMCEKYYVNPYIFQAILIFENLNRPVLIRKLENILVRLTSQQMTVGIAQVMSCTPLTDSQSIIRAAQILKATAGKQSENEIKAIAYHYNQSNEYSNTIFAITSILLEYGDHINIGIHADE
;
A
#
# COMPACT_ATOMS: atom_id res chain seq x y z
N MET A 1 35.96 -67.33 -8.18
CA MET A 1 34.77 -66.64 -8.74
C MET A 1 33.97 -65.94 -7.64
N ASP A 2 34.06 -66.40 -6.38
CA ASP A 2 33.26 -65.88 -5.25
C ASP A 2 33.74 -64.56 -4.60
N LEU A 3 35.03 -64.20 -4.72
CA LEU A 3 35.56 -62.95 -4.14
C LEU A 3 35.11 -61.68 -4.91
N ILE A 4 34.91 -61.79 -6.22
CA ILE A 4 34.51 -60.66 -7.09
C ILE A 4 33.01 -60.37 -6.91
N THR A 5 32.19 -61.41 -6.71
CA THR A 5 30.76 -61.27 -6.42
C THR A 5 30.51 -60.69 -5.02
N GLN A 6 31.32 -61.04 -4.02
CA GLN A 6 31.22 -60.48 -2.66
C GLN A 6 31.60 -58.99 -2.59
N SER A 7 32.67 -58.57 -3.27
CA SER A 7 33.07 -57.14 -3.28
C SER A 7 32.07 -56.26 -4.03
N SER A 8 31.48 -56.79 -5.12
CA SER A 8 30.44 -56.12 -5.89
C SER A 8 29.15 -55.95 -5.07
N TYR A 9 28.76 -56.96 -4.30
CA TYR A 9 27.59 -56.89 -3.43
C TYR A 9 27.78 -55.86 -2.31
N LEU A 10 28.97 -55.83 -1.68
CA LEU A 10 29.32 -54.86 -0.63
C LEU A 10 29.30 -53.42 -1.17
N ALA A 11 29.81 -53.19 -2.38
CA ALA A 11 29.79 -51.88 -3.02
C ALA A 11 28.36 -51.41 -3.30
N ILE A 12 27.49 -52.30 -3.81
CA ILE A 12 26.07 -51.98 -4.07
C ILE A 12 25.33 -51.68 -2.77
N THR A 13 25.51 -52.48 -1.71
CA THR A 13 24.88 -52.21 -0.41
C THR A 13 25.35 -50.91 0.22
N THR A 14 26.63 -50.56 0.05
CA THR A 14 27.20 -49.30 0.55
C THR A 14 26.64 -48.10 -0.20
N ILE A 15 26.54 -48.18 -1.54
CA ILE A 15 25.93 -47.13 -2.37
C ILE A 15 24.44 -46.94 -2.02
N VAL A 16 23.71 -48.03 -1.82
CA VAL A 16 22.29 -47.99 -1.40
C VAL A 16 22.16 -47.38 -0.01
N ALA A 17 23.00 -47.76 0.94
CA ALA A 17 23.01 -47.21 2.30
C ALA A 17 23.35 -45.70 2.32
N VAL A 18 24.35 -45.28 1.54
CA VAL A 18 24.69 -43.86 1.36
C VAL A 18 23.52 -43.10 0.75
N LYS A 19 22.85 -43.65 -0.26
CA LYS A 19 21.68 -43.01 -0.91
C LYS A 19 20.49 -42.88 0.03
N ILE A 20 20.25 -43.87 0.89
CA ILE A 20 19.20 -43.84 1.92
C ILE A 20 19.53 -42.79 3.00
N SER A 21 20.78 -42.77 3.47
CA SER A 21 21.28 -41.79 4.44
C SER A 21 21.18 -40.36 3.89
N LEU A 22 21.58 -40.14 2.63
CA LEU A 22 21.47 -38.83 1.97
C LEU A 22 20.00 -38.39 1.84
N LYS A 23 19.10 -39.31 1.48
CA LYS A 23 17.66 -39.03 1.37
C LYS A 23 17.06 -38.67 2.73
N GLN A 24 17.44 -39.36 3.80
CA GLN A 24 16.99 -39.04 5.17
C GLN A 24 17.50 -37.69 5.64
N VAL A 25 18.77 -37.36 5.39
CA VAL A 25 19.33 -36.03 5.68
C VAL A 25 18.57 -34.95 4.91
N LEU A 26 18.31 -35.16 3.61
CA LEU A 26 17.55 -34.22 2.79
C LEU A 26 16.13 -33.99 3.31
N ILE A 27 15.40 -35.05 3.69
CA ILE A 27 14.06 -34.94 4.27
C ILE A 27 14.08 -34.22 5.62
N THR A 28 15.10 -34.47 6.44
CA THR A 28 15.25 -33.84 7.76
C THR A 28 15.41 -32.32 7.66
N TYR A 29 16.18 -31.84 6.67
CA TYR A 29 16.40 -30.41 6.44
C TYR A 29 15.46 -29.79 5.40
N LEU A 30 14.57 -30.58 4.79
CA LEU A 30 13.62 -30.11 3.79
C LEU A 30 12.77 -28.91 4.26
N PRO A 31 12.23 -28.89 5.50
CA PRO A 31 11.42 -27.75 5.96
C PRO A 31 12.22 -26.45 6.03
N PHE A 32 13.51 -26.53 6.41
CA PHE A 32 14.41 -25.38 6.43
C PHE A 32 14.62 -24.82 5.02
N TRP A 33 14.90 -25.68 4.05
CA TRP A 33 15.09 -25.24 2.66
C TRP A 33 13.81 -24.69 2.04
N ILE A 34 12.65 -25.29 2.33
CA ILE A 34 11.35 -24.80 1.90
C ILE A 34 11.07 -23.41 2.50
N CYS A 35 11.43 -23.18 3.76
CA CYS A 35 11.30 -21.89 4.41
C CYS A 35 12.17 -20.81 3.71
N VAL A 36 13.46 -21.10 3.52
CA VAL A 36 14.41 -20.18 2.86
C VAL A 36 13.97 -19.86 1.42
N THR A 37 13.62 -20.88 0.65
CA THR A 37 13.15 -20.70 -0.74
C THR A 37 11.83 -19.94 -0.81
N GLY A 38 10.92 -20.15 0.15
CA GLY A 38 9.68 -19.37 0.28
C GLY A 38 9.94 -17.89 0.53
N VAL A 39 10.84 -17.56 1.47
CA VAL A 39 11.23 -16.17 1.75
C VAL A 39 11.81 -15.50 0.50
N ILE A 40 12.73 -16.18 -0.20
CA ILE A 40 13.33 -15.67 -1.45
C ILE A 40 12.28 -15.49 -2.53
N SER A 41 11.31 -16.41 -2.64
CA SER A 41 10.25 -16.34 -3.66
C SER A 41 9.30 -15.18 -3.41
N ILE A 42 8.84 -14.98 -2.16
CA ILE A 42 8.00 -13.84 -1.79
C ILE A 42 8.74 -12.52 -2.08
N TRP A 43 10.01 -12.43 -1.68
CA TRP A 43 10.85 -11.28 -1.99
C TRP A 43 10.99 -11.02 -3.49
N GLY A 44 11.25 -12.07 -4.28
CA GLY A 44 11.42 -11.99 -5.72
C GLY A 44 10.16 -11.50 -6.42
N ILE A 45 8.99 -12.01 -6.03
CA ILE A 45 7.70 -11.58 -6.61
C ILE A 45 7.45 -10.10 -6.31
N TYR A 46 7.61 -9.66 -5.07
CA TYR A 46 7.40 -8.24 -4.74
C TYR A 46 8.39 -7.31 -5.44
N ARG A 47 9.65 -7.74 -5.61
CA ARG A 47 10.65 -6.95 -6.35
C ARG A 47 10.32 -6.86 -7.84
N LEU A 48 9.74 -7.90 -8.43
CA LEU A 48 9.26 -7.88 -9.82
C LEU A 48 8.08 -6.91 -9.97
N LEU A 49 7.11 -6.97 -9.06
CA LEU A 49 5.97 -6.06 -9.04
C LEU A 49 6.43 -4.59 -8.91
N GLU A 50 7.39 -4.30 -8.03
CA GLU A 50 7.93 -2.94 -7.85
C GLU A 50 8.61 -2.38 -9.12
N LYS A 51 9.28 -3.24 -9.89
CA LYS A 51 9.98 -2.84 -11.13
C LYS A 51 9.02 -2.53 -12.29
N GLU A 52 7.84 -3.16 -12.33
CA GLU A 52 6.86 -2.92 -13.39
C GLU A 52 6.17 -1.54 -13.23
N ASN A 53 5.83 -1.15 -12.00
CA ASN A 53 5.22 0.16 -11.69
C ASN A 53 6.15 1.37 -11.84
N SER A 54 7.46 1.17 -11.96
CA SER A 54 8.37 2.27 -12.27
C SER A 54 8.38 2.63 -13.76
N SER A 55 7.82 1.77 -14.61
CA SER A 55 7.84 1.93 -16.08
C SER A 55 6.47 2.18 -16.73
N SER A 56 5.36 1.86 -16.04
CA SER A 56 4.03 2.22 -16.49
C SER A 56 3.17 2.61 -15.29
N LEU A 57 2.57 3.81 -15.38
CA LEU A 57 1.72 4.44 -14.37
C LEU A 57 2.43 4.75 -13.04
N GLN A 58 2.57 6.05 -12.80
CA GLN A 58 3.00 6.72 -11.57
C GLN A 58 2.02 6.51 -10.40
N TYR A 59 1.65 5.26 -10.13
CA TYR A 59 0.95 4.81 -8.93
C TYR A 59 1.87 3.78 -8.27
N GLY A 60 2.69 4.26 -7.34
CA GLY A 60 3.70 3.44 -6.68
C GLY A 60 3.08 2.19 -6.05
N PHE A 61 3.65 1.01 -6.33
CA PHE A 61 3.35 -0.22 -5.60
C PHE A 61 3.63 -0.08 -4.08
N ASN A 62 4.37 0.96 -3.69
CA ASN A 62 4.62 1.35 -2.29
C ASN A 62 3.58 2.30 -1.68
N THR A 63 2.54 2.70 -2.41
CA THR A 63 1.37 3.35 -1.81
C THR A 63 0.43 2.27 -1.28
N TYR A 64 0.92 1.50 -0.30
CA TYR A 64 0.07 0.59 0.45
C TYR A 64 -1.08 1.40 1.06
N MET A 65 -2.32 0.97 0.78
CA MET A 65 -3.51 1.63 1.32
C MET A 65 -3.36 1.71 2.83
N THR A 66 -3.41 2.93 3.36
CA THR A 66 -3.52 3.13 4.81
C THR A 66 -4.78 2.41 5.33
N LEU A 67 -4.81 1.99 6.61
CA LEU A 67 -6.02 1.40 7.23
C LEU A 67 -7.28 2.25 7.01
N VAL A 68 -7.07 3.56 6.83
CA VAL A 68 -8.08 4.56 6.56
C VAL A 68 -8.58 4.49 5.13
N GLU A 69 -7.72 4.29 4.14
CA GLU A 69 -8.12 4.04 2.74
C GLU A 69 -8.82 2.69 2.61
N VAL A 70 -8.37 1.65 3.32
CA VAL A 70 -9.04 0.34 3.37
C VAL A 70 -10.44 0.46 3.93
N SER A 71 -10.62 1.16 5.05
CA SER A 71 -11.94 1.29 5.68
C SER A 71 -12.88 2.27 4.95
N SER A 72 -12.37 3.34 4.35
CA SER A 72 -13.20 4.33 3.64
C SER A 72 -13.53 3.93 2.20
N HIS A 73 -12.68 3.14 1.54
CA HIS A 73 -12.86 2.70 0.15
C HIS A 73 -13.01 1.17 0.03
N PHE A 74 -13.36 0.48 1.12
CA PHE A 74 -13.66 -0.97 1.12
C PHE A 74 -14.75 -1.34 0.10
N TRP A 75 -15.60 -0.37 -0.25
CA TRP A 75 -16.70 -0.52 -1.20
C TRP A 75 -16.32 -0.21 -2.65
N GLU A 76 -15.06 0.13 -2.96
CA GLU A 76 -14.57 0.24 -4.34
C GLU A 76 -14.00 -1.09 -4.83
N PRO A 77 -14.74 -1.86 -5.66
CA PRO A 77 -14.34 -3.22 -6.02
C PRO A 77 -12.98 -3.28 -6.70
N LYS A 78 -12.64 -2.28 -7.53
CA LYS A 78 -11.37 -2.23 -8.28
C LYS A 78 -10.13 -2.05 -7.40
N ARG A 79 -10.24 -1.42 -6.22
CA ARG A 79 -9.10 -1.21 -5.31
C ARG A 79 -8.90 -2.39 -4.38
N VAL A 80 -10.00 -2.94 -3.88
CA VAL A 80 -10.00 -4.15 -3.07
C VAL A 80 -9.44 -5.33 -3.87
N THR A 81 -9.87 -5.51 -5.11
CA THR A 81 -9.31 -6.57 -5.97
C THR A 81 -7.81 -6.42 -6.14
N ARG A 82 -7.30 -5.21 -6.41
CA ARG A 82 -5.84 -4.97 -6.49
C ARG A 82 -5.12 -5.31 -5.19
N PHE A 83 -5.66 -4.91 -4.05
CA PHE A 83 -5.06 -5.25 -2.76
C PHE A 83 -4.98 -6.77 -2.57
N PHE A 84 -6.07 -7.51 -2.80
CA PHE A 84 -6.03 -8.97 -2.73
C PHE A 84 -5.08 -9.59 -3.76
N SER A 85 -5.14 -9.14 -5.02
CA SER A 85 -4.35 -9.68 -6.12
C SER A 85 -2.84 -9.46 -5.98
N TYR A 86 -2.41 -8.35 -5.38
CA TYR A 86 -0.99 -8.01 -5.30
C TYR A 86 -0.41 -8.11 -3.90
N ALA A 87 -1.21 -7.91 -2.84
CA ALA A 87 -0.71 -7.99 -1.46
C ALA A 87 -0.90 -9.39 -0.85
N ILE A 88 -2.06 -10.03 -1.05
CA ILE A 88 -2.42 -11.29 -0.37
C ILE A 88 -2.18 -12.52 -1.24
N PHE A 89 -2.48 -12.44 -2.53
CA PHE A 89 -2.41 -13.58 -3.44
C PHE A 89 -0.99 -14.14 -3.60
N PRO A 90 0.08 -13.34 -3.83
CA PRO A 90 1.41 -13.91 -4.00
C PRO A 90 1.92 -14.68 -2.77
N PRO A 91 1.79 -14.16 -1.54
CA PRO A 91 2.15 -14.90 -0.33
C PRO A 91 1.28 -16.14 -0.12
N ALA A 92 -0.04 -16.04 -0.36
CA ALA A 92 -0.95 -17.17 -0.27
C ALA A 92 -0.55 -18.31 -1.22
N LEU A 93 -0.17 -17.96 -2.46
CA LEU A 93 0.30 -18.91 -3.45
C LEU A 93 1.59 -19.61 -3.00
N ILE A 94 2.54 -18.86 -2.43
CA ILE A 94 3.78 -19.44 -1.90
C ILE A 94 3.48 -20.38 -0.72
N PHE A 95 2.66 -19.97 0.25
CA PHE A 95 2.29 -20.83 1.38
C PHE A 95 1.57 -22.10 0.91
N PHE A 96 0.67 -21.97 -0.06
CA PHE A 96 0.01 -23.13 -0.68
C PHE A 96 1.02 -24.08 -1.33
N LEU A 97 1.96 -23.55 -2.11
CA LEU A 97 3.01 -24.35 -2.76
C LEU A 97 3.92 -25.04 -1.74
N GLN A 98 4.31 -24.35 -0.67
CA GLN A 98 5.10 -24.92 0.42
C GLN A 98 4.34 -26.06 1.11
N ALA A 99 3.05 -25.87 1.40
CA ALA A 99 2.19 -26.91 1.97
C ALA A 99 2.05 -28.12 1.04
N ALA A 100 1.89 -27.89 -0.27
CA ALA A 100 1.82 -28.95 -1.28
C ALA A 100 3.10 -29.79 -1.30
N ILE A 101 4.27 -29.14 -1.37
CA ILE A 101 5.58 -29.83 -1.38
C ILE A 101 5.79 -30.64 -0.09
N LEU A 102 5.49 -30.04 1.07
CA LEU A 102 5.62 -30.72 2.36
C LEU A 102 4.67 -31.93 2.48
N SER A 103 3.43 -31.79 1.99
CA SER A 103 2.44 -32.87 2.01
C SER A 103 2.87 -34.04 1.11
N ARG A 104 3.41 -33.75 -0.08
CA ARG A 104 3.93 -34.76 -1.02
C ARG A 104 5.07 -35.60 -0.44
N GLU A 105 5.99 -34.97 0.29
CA GLU A 105 7.10 -35.69 0.94
C GLU A 105 6.67 -36.40 2.25
N SER A 106 5.37 -36.50 2.50
CA SER A 106 4.78 -37.20 3.66
C SER A 106 5.29 -36.66 5.00
N THR A 107 5.57 -35.36 5.08
CA THR A 107 5.97 -34.73 6.35
C THR A 107 4.79 -34.62 7.31
N SER A 108 5.07 -34.59 8.62
CA SER A 108 4.00 -34.48 9.61
C SER A 108 3.27 -33.15 9.51
N THR A 109 1.97 -33.14 9.81
CA THR A 109 1.16 -31.92 9.84
C THR A 109 1.77 -30.85 10.75
N ALA A 110 2.38 -31.26 11.87
CA ALA A 110 3.11 -30.36 12.77
C ALA A 110 4.23 -29.59 12.04
N VAL A 111 4.97 -30.23 11.13
CA VAL A 111 6.03 -29.57 10.35
C VAL A 111 5.45 -28.48 9.45
N ILE A 112 4.30 -28.73 8.81
CA ILE A 112 3.60 -27.73 7.98
C ILE A 112 3.16 -26.53 8.84
N PHE A 113 2.57 -26.80 10.01
CA PHE A 113 2.12 -25.77 10.95
C PHE A 113 3.25 -24.88 11.49
N TRP A 114 4.49 -25.36 11.54
CA TRP A 114 5.64 -24.54 11.92
C TRP A 114 6.29 -23.85 10.72
N THR A 115 6.43 -24.55 9.59
CA THR A 115 7.22 -24.06 8.44
C THR A 115 6.59 -22.85 7.76
N LEU A 116 5.27 -22.88 7.57
CA LEU A 116 4.54 -21.81 6.87
C LEU A 116 4.57 -20.49 7.68
N PRO A 117 4.18 -20.45 8.97
CA PRO A 117 4.29 -19.23 9.78
C PRO A 117 5.73 -18.76 9.96
N CYS A 118 6.72 -19.67 10.06
CA CYS A 118 8.13 -19.29 10.09
C CYS A 118 8.55 -18.56 8.80
N THR A 119 8.10 -19.01 7.63
CA THR A 119 8.34 -18.32 6.35
C THR A 119 7.74 -16.91 6.38
N ALA A 120 6.48 -16.79 6.82
CA ALA A 120 5.81 -15.51 6.95
C ALA A 120 6.56 -14.58 7.92
N PHE A 121 6.97 -15.08 9.08
CA PHE A 121 7.69 -14.32 10.09
C PHE A 121 9.04 -13.83 9.57
N LEU A 122 9.86 -14.72 9.00
CA LEU A 122 11.20 -14.38 8.51
C LEU A 122 11.18 -13.34 7.39
N TYR A 123 10.14 -13.31 6.56
CA TYR A 123 10.01 -12.28 5.52
C TYR A 123 9.40 -10.98 6.06
N TYR A 124 8.20 -11.05 6.66
CA TYR A 124 7.41 -9.87 7.01
C TYR A 124 7.91 -9.15 8.25
N PHE A 125 8.47 -9.87 9.23
CA PHE A 125 8.97 -9.23 10.45
C PHE A 125 10.10 -8.23 10.15
N PRO A 126 11.22 -8.60 9.49
CA PRO A 126 12.30 -7.64 9.23
C PRO A 126 11.87 -6.54 8.24
N THR A 127 11.15 -6.90 7.17
CA THR A 127 10.75 -5.93 6.14
C THR A 127 9.80 -4.88 6.69
N GLN A 128 8.80 -5.27 7.48
CA GLN A 128 7.83 -4.34 8.05
C GLN A 128 8.38 -3.61 9.28
N LEU A 129 9.28 -4.22 10.07
CA LEU A 129 9.89 -3.56 11.23
C LEU A 129 10.86 -2.46 10.79
N ILE A 130 11.71 -2.72 9.79
CA ILE A 130 12.59 -1.69 9.19
C ILE A 130 11.73 -0.55 8.61
N ALA A 131 10.69 -0.88 7.86
CA ALA A 131 9.80 0.13 7.29
C ALA A 131 9.03 0.92 8.38
N CYS A 132 8.67 0.28 9.50
CA CYS A 132 7.99 0.91 10.63
C CYS A 132 8.86 1.94 11.36
N ILE A 133 10.17 1.67 11.48
CA ILE A 133 11.14 2.60 12.11
C ILE A 133 11.25 3.89 11.30
N HIS A 134 11.29 3.78 9.96
CA HIS A 134 11.48 4.93 9.07
C HIS A 134 10.19 5.71 8.76
N GLU A 135 9.02 5.15 9.03
CA GLU A 135 7.76 5.81 8.70
C GLU A 135 7.39 6.87 9.75
N TYR A 136 6.99 8.07 9.32
CA TYR A 136 6.57 9.13 10.23
C TYR A 136 5.07 9.01 10.63
N SER A 137 4.23 8.48 9.74
CA SER A 137 2.77 8.40 9.94
C SER A 137 2.34 7.18 10.75
N PHE A 138 1.65 7.40 11.88
CA PHE A 138 1.13 6.34 12.76
C PHE A 138 0.13 5.41 12.05
N SER A 139 -0.73 5.95 11.18
CA SER A 139 -1.69 5.14 10.41
C SER A 139 -1.01 4.09 9.53
N ARG A 140 0.14 4.45 8.96
CA ARG A 140 0.98 3.56 8.16
C ARG A 140 1.74 2.57 9.04
N LYS A 141 2.20 2.97 10.23
CA LYS A 141 2.78 2.05 11.22
C LYS A 141 1.78 0.96 11.64
N LEU A 142 0.55 1.35 12.00
CA LEU A 142 -0.50 0.39 12.37
C LEU A 142 -0.87 -0.53 11.21
N TYR A 143 -0.97 0.00 10.00
CA TYR A 143 -1.21 -0.80 8.81
C TYR A 143 -0.10 -1.85 8.60
N ARG A 144 1.16 -1.43 8.65
CA ARG A 144 2.31 -2.33 8.51
C ARG A 144 2.34 -3.38 9.63
N LEU A 145 2.06 -2.99 10.86
CA LEU A 145 1.94 -3.91 11.99
C LEU A 145 0.79 -4.90 11.82
N GLY A 146 -0.36 -4.43 11.30
CA GLY A 146 -1.50 -5.28 10.95
C GLY A 146 -1.14 -6.31 9.88
N LEU A 147 -0.38 -5.93 8.85
CA LEU A 147 0.14 -6.87 7.85
C LEU A 147 1.09 -7.91 8.46
N THR A 148 1.99 -7.48 9.35
CA THR A 148 2.91 -8.40 10.06
C THR A 148 2.16 -9.47 10.85
N VAL A 149 0.95 -9.17 11.34
CA VAL A 149 0.08 -10.15 12.02
C VAL A 149 -0.77 -10.95 11.02
N LEU A 150 -1.27 -10.30 9.97
CA LEU A 150 -2.14 -10.91 8.96
C LEU A 150 -1.47 -12.08 8.22
N PHE A 151 -0.21 -11.93 7.81
CA PHE A 151 0.46 -12.95 7.00
C PHE A 151 0.77 -14.26 7.76
N PRO A 152 1.21 -14.23 9.03
CA PRO A 152 1.27 -15.43 9.87
C PRO A 152 -0.11 -16.08 10.06
N LEU A 153 -1.19 -15.30 10.24
CA LEU A 153 -2.54 -15.86 10.34
C LEU A 153 -2.99 -16.53 9.03
N LEU A 154 -2.66 -15.93 7.88
CA LEU A 154 -2.91 -16.51 6.57
C LEU A 154 -2.14 -17.82 6.38
N ALA A 155 -0.87 -17.85 6.81
CA ALA A 155 -0.04 -19.06 6.79
C ALA A 155 -0.62 -20.18 7.67
N LEU A 156 -1.09 -19.84 8.88
CA LEU A 156 -1.78 -20.79 9.77
C LEU A 156 -3.10 -21.30 9.17
N LEU A 157 -3.87 -20.43 8.52
CA LEU A 157 -5.10 -20.82 7.83
C LEU A 157 -4.81 -21.83 6.72
N ILE A 158 -3.80 -21.60 5.89
CA ILE A 158 -3.40 -22.53 4.82
C ILE A 158 -2.89 -23.85 5.40
N ALA A 159 -2.11 -23.81 6.49
CA ALA A 159 -1.66 -25.01 7.19
C ALA A 159 -2.85 -25.82 7.74
N TYR A 160 -3.88 -25.15 8.27
CA TYR A 160 -5.11 -25.78 8.72
C TYR A 160 -5.91 -26.41 7.57
N ILE A 161 -6.05 -25.71 6.44
CA ILE A 161 -6.72 -26.30 5.27
C ILE A 161 -5.94 -27.52 4.77
N SER A 162 -4.60 -27.46 4.76
CA SER A 162 -3.72 -28.56 4.35
C SER A 162 -3.79 -29.79 5.27
N SER A 163 -4.28 -29.65 6.51
CA SER A 163 -4.49 -30.82 7.38
C SER A 163 -5.81 -31.54 7.10
N ILE A 164 -6.74 -30.89 6.41
CA ILE A 164 -8.05 -31.42 6.03
C ILE A 164 -8.02 -31.91 4.58
N VAL A 165 -7.37 -31.16 3.71
CA VAL A 165 -7.27 -31.40 2.28
C VAL A 165 -5.83 -31.76 1.94
N ASP A 166 -5.63 -32.91 1.28
CA ASP A 166 -4.31 -33.27 0.79
C ASP A 166 -3.94 -32.38 -0.41
N PHE A 167 -2.85 -31.62 -0.25
CA PHE A 167 -2.30 -30.77 -1.29
C PHE A 167 -1.19 -31.44 -2.10
N SER A 168 -0.84 -32.70 -1.79
CA SER A 168 0.28 -33.42 -2.41
C SER A 168 0.22 -33.44 -3.94
N ASP A 169 -0.98 -33.56 -4.51
CA ASP A 169 -1.22 -33.58 -5.96
C ASP A 169 -0.86 -32.25 -6.66
N PHE A 170 -0.89 -31.13 -5.94
CA PHE A 170 -0.56 -29.81 -6.48
C PHE A 170 0.95 -29.51 -6.44
N ALA A 171 1.75 -30.37 -5.80
CA ALA A 171 3.19 -30.15 -5.70
C ALA A 171 3.85 -30.40 -7.07
N PRO A 172 4.52 -29.41 -7.65
CA PRO A 172 5.10 -29.55 -8.97
C PRO A 172 6.23 -30.58 -8.95
N SER A 173 6.30 -31.40 -10.00
CA SER A 173 7.48 -32.24 -10.24
C SER A 173 8.64 -31.36 -10.73
N PHE A 174 9.88 -31.77 -10.49
CA PHE A 174 11.05 -31.04 -10.98
C PHE A 174 11.01 -30.81 -12.50
N THR A 175 10.65 -31.85 -13.27
CA THR A 175 10.48 -31.76 -14.72
C THR A 175 9.36 -30.80 -15.09
N GLY A 176 8.20 -30.89 -14.42
CA GLY A 176 7.07 -29.99 -14.64
C GLY A 176 7.40 -28.52 -14.35
N THR A 177 8.20 -28.24 -13.33
CA THR A 177 8.67 -26.88 -13.03
C THR A 177 9.59 -26.35 -14.12
N VAL A 178 10.53 -27.16 -14.61
CA VAL A 178 11.45 -26.78 -15.68
C VAL A 178 10.67 -26.50 -16.97
N ASP A 179 9.77 -27.40 -17.36
CA ASP A 179 8.93 -27.25 -18.55
C ASP A 179 8.02 -26.01 -18.44
N GLY A 180 7.44 -25.77 -17.27
CA GLY A 180 6.63 -24.59 -16.98
C GLY A 180 7.42 -23.29 -17.08
N LEU A 181 8.65 -23.24 -16.57
CA LEU A 181 9.52 -22.07 -16.67
C LEU A 181 9.89 -21.76 -18.12
N TRP A 182 10.18 -22.78 -18.93
CA TRP A 182 10.42 -22.62 -20.36
C TRP A 182 9.19 -22.08 -21.09
N GLY A 183 8.00 -22.59 -20.77
CA GLY A 183 6.74 -22.11 -21.33
C GLY A 183 6.48 -20.63 -21.01
N ILE A 184 6.66 -20.23 -19.75
CA ILE A 184 6.50 -18.83 -19.32
C ILE A 184 7.51 -17.92 -20.02
N LEU A 185 8.78 -18.34 -20.10
CA LEU A 185 9.83 -17.57 -20.76
C LEU A 185 9.51 -17.35 -22.24
N LEU A 186 9.11 -18.40 -22.95
CA LEU A 186 8.80 -18.34 -24.37
C LEU A 186 7.56 -17.48 -24.63
N GLY A 187 6.51 -17.64 -23.81
CA GLY A 187 5.30 -16.81 -23.87
C GLY A 187 5.61 -15.33 -23.63
N ALA A 188 6.40 -15.01 -22.61
CA ALA A 188 6.81 -13.64 -22.31
C ALA A 188 7.64 -13.01 -23.45
N LEU A 189 8.52 -13.78 -24.08
CA LEU A 189 9.30 -13.34 -25.24
C LEU A 189 8.40 -13.03 -26.45
N ILE A 190 7.42 -13.90 -26.74
CA ILE A 190 6.45 -13.68 -27.82
C ILE A 190 5.62 -12.43 -27.57
N VAL A 191 5.06 -12.28 -26.37
CA VAL A 191 4.27 -11.10 -25.99
C VAL A 191 5.12 -9.83 -26.09
N ARG A 192 6.35 -9.85 -25.59
CA ARG A 192 7.26 -8.70 -25.68
C ARG A 192 7.58 -8.35 -27.14
N PHE A 193 7.82 -9.35 -27.99
CA PHE A 193 8.08 -9.14 -29.41
C PHE A 193 6.84 -8.57 -30.13
N TYR A 194 5.65 -9.07 -29.81
CA TYR A 194 4.39 -8.54 -30.32
C TYR A 194 4.16 -7.09 -29.90
N ILE A 195 4.36 -6.77 -28.61
CA ILE A 195 4.22 -5.39 -28.11
C ILE A 195 5.24 -4.47 -28.79
N GLN A 196 6.50 -4.88 -28.94
CA GLN A 196 7.50 -4.04 -29.61
C GLN A 196 7.16 -3.79 -31.08
N THR A 197 6.73 -4.82 -31.81
CA THR A 197 6.36 -4.68 -33.23
C THR A 197 5.10 -3.84 -33.45
N VAL A 198 4.13 -3.91 -32.53
CA VAL A 198 2.90 -3.08 -32.59
C VAL A 198 3.14 -1.66 -32.05
N ALA A 199 3.89 -1.49 -30.96
CA ALA A 199 4.13 -0.18 -30.33
C ALA A 199 5.04 0.73 -31.16
N ILE A 200 5.98 0.18 -31.94
CA ILE A 200 6.79 0.94 -32.91
C ILE A 200 5.90 1.60 -33.97
N LYS A 201 4.71 1.06 -34.25
CA LYS A 201 3.73 1.66 -35.19
C LYS A 201 2.93 2.83 -34.59
N SER A 202 2.88 2.96 -33.26
CA SER A 202 2.09 3.99 -32.56
C SER A 202 2.93 5.15 -31.99
N SER A 203 4.26 5.06 -32.03
CA SER A 203 5.16 6.02 -31.38
C SER A 203 5.44 7.30 -32.18
N ASP A 204 4.99 7.40 -33.44
CA ASP A 204 5.24 8.58 -34.27
C ASP A 204 4.28 9.75 -34.01
N SER A 205 3.24 9.60 -33.16
CA SER A 205 2.17 10.60 -33.11
C SER A 205 1.86 11.29 -31.78
N ASN A 206 2.51 11.03 -30.64
CA ASN A 206 2.16 11.76 -29.40
C ASN A 206 3.30 11.88 -28.37
N LYS A 207 3.96 13.05 -28.35
CA LYS A 207 4.66 13.54 -27.15
C LYS A 207 3.60 13.95 -26.12
N GLN A 208 3.35 13.09 -25.15
CA GLN A 208 2.36 13.32 -24.08
C GLN A 208 2.83 14.39 -23.09
N THR A 209 2.14 15.53 -23.08
CA THR A 209 1.90 16.33 -21.87
C THR A 209 1.01 15.52 -20.92
N HIS A 210 1.42 15.39 -19.66
CA HIS A 210 0.62 14.77 -18.59
C HIS A 210 -0.65 15.59 -18.32
N ILE A 211 -1.70 15.36 -19.10
CA ILE A 211 -3.06 15.84 -18.81
C ILE A 211 -3.82 14.62 -18.27
N LEU A 212 -4.27 14.68 -17.01
CA LEU A 212 -5.14 13.66 -16.41
C LEU A 212 -6.37 13.44 -17.31
N PRO A 213 -6.83 12.19 -17.50
CA PRO A 213 -8.00 11.93 -18.33
C PRO A 213 -9.26 12.65 -17.79
N PRO A 214 -10.16 13.15 -18.65
CA PRO A 214 -11.25 14.07 -18.27
C PRO A 214 -12.12 13.60 -17.10
N ILE A 215 -12.41 12.29 -17.05
CA ILE A 215 -13.24 11.66 -16.00
C ILE A 215 -12.59 11.74 -14.61
N GLU A 216 -11.26 11.70 -14.53
CA GLU A 216 -10.54 11.77 -13.25
C GLU A 216 -10.50 13.19 -12.70
N GLN A 217 -10.45 14.20 -13.59
CA GLN A 217 -10.55 15.61 -13.23
C GLN A 217 -11.93 15.94 -12.65
N GLU A 218 -13.01 15.50 -13.29
CA GLU A 218 -14.37 15.70 -12.78
C GLU A 218 -14.57 15.10 -11.38
N ARG A 219 -14.08 13.87 -11.16
CA ARG A 219 -14.14 13.22 -9.83
C ARG A 219 -13.31 13.96 -8.78
N PHE A 220 -12.21 14.58 -9.17
CA PHE A 220 -11.41 15.39 -8.26
C PHE A 220 -12.15 16.67 -7.85
N VAL A 221 -12.73 17.40 -8.81
CA VAL A 221 -13.56 18.59 -8.57
C VAL A 221 -14.74 18.25 -7.67
N GLN A 222 -15.48 17.18 -7.96
CA GLN A 222 -16.61 16.73 -7.14
C GLN A 222 -16.22 16.44 -5.68
N ARG A 223 -15.05 15.85 -5.44
CA ARG A 223 -14.53 15.59 -4.08
C ARG A 223 -14.24 16.89 -3.33
N ILE A 224 -13.62 17.86 -3.99
CA ILE A 224 -13.35 19.19 -3.42
C ILE A 224 -14.65 19.87 -3.04
N LEU A 225 -15.63 19.91 -3.95
CA LEU A 225 -16.93 20.57 -3.71
C LEU A 225 -17.72 19.90 -2.58
N LYS A 226 -17.69 18.57 -2.49
CA LYS A 226 -18.31 17.84 -1.37
C LYS A 226 -17.64 18.18 -0.03
N SER A 227 -16.29 18.25 -0.01
CA SER A 227 -15.53 18.64 1.19
C SER A 227 -15.80 20.09 1.58
N LYS A 228 -15.87 21.01 0.61
CA LYS A 228 -16.24 22.41 0.79
C LYS A 228 -17.59 22.53 1.49
N ARG A 229 -18.64 21.87 0.97
CA ARG A 229 -19.99 21.88 1.58
C ARG A 229 -19.97 21.44 3.04
N TYR A 230 -19.25 20.36 3.35
CA TYR A 230 -19.09 19.88 4.72
C TYR A 230 -18.41 20.92 5.63
N ILE A 231 -17.31 21.52 5.17
CA ILE A 231 -16.57 22.53 5.93
C ILE A 231 -17.42 23.78 6.15
N ASP A 232 -18.11 24.26 5.11
CA ASP A 232 -18.97 25.45 5.19
C ASP A 232 -20.14 25.25 6.14
N THR A 233 -20.80 24.09 6.07
CA THR A 233 -21.94 23.79 6.95
C THR A 233 -21.51 23.72 8.41
N LYS A 234 -20.34 23.15 8.69
CA LYS A 234 -19.90 22.86 10.07
C LYS A 234 -19.09 24.00 10.70
N PHE A 235 -18.28 24.69 9.90
CA PHE A 235 -17.30 25.67 10.37
C PHE A 235 -17.39 27.02 9.65
N GLY A 236 -18.29 27.19 8.69
CA GLY A 236 -18.43 28.43 7.91
C GLY A 236 -18.47 29.71 8.75
N PRO A 237 -19.34 29.80 9.79
CA PRO A 237 -19.38 30.98 10.65
C PRO A 237 -18.05 31.28 11.34
N LEU A 238 -17.37 30.24 11.85
CA LEU A 238 -16.06 30.39 12.49
C LEU A 238 -14.98 30.81 11.48
N ILE A 239 -15.00 30.25 10.28
CA ILE A 239 -14.04 30.60 9.22
C ILE A 239 -14.22 32.07 8.83
N SER A 240 -15.45 32.54 8.61
CA SER A 240 -15.73 33.94 8.28
C SER A 240 -15.25 34.88 9.39
N GLU A 241 -15.59 34.58 10.66
CA GLU A 241 -15.12 35.37 11.81
C GLU A 241 -13.60 35.46 11.86
N MET A 242 -12.90 34.34 11.64
CA MET A 242 -11.43 34.32 11.68
C MET A 242 -10.80 35.03 10.47
N CYS A 243 -11.42 34.95 9.28
CA CYS A 243 -10.98 35.67 8.10
C CYS A 243 -11.04 37.18 8.31
N GLU A 244 -12.14 37.69 8.89
CA GLU A 244 -12.30 39.09 9.23
C GLU A 244 -11.30 39.52 10.32
N LYS A 245 -11.21 38.75 11.40
CA LYS A 245 -10.37 39.06 12.55
C LYS A 245 -8.87 39.09 12.23
N TYR A 246 -8.40 38.17 11.39
CA TYR A 246 -6.97 38.02 11.07
C TYR A 246 -6.60 38.48 9.66
N TYR A 247 -7.54 39.06 8.90
CA TYR A 247 -7.33 39.48 7.50
C TYR A 247 -6.75 38.34 6.65
N VAL A 248 -7.41 37.19 6.67
CA VAL A 248 -6.99 35.96 5.97
C VAL A 248 -7.69 35.87 4.62
N ASN A 249 -7.00 35.41 3.58
CA ASN A 249 -7.65 35.09 2.31
C ASN A 249 -8.58 33.87 2.50
N PRO A 250 -9.91 34.02 2.31
CA PRO A 250 -10.87 32.94 2.55
C PRO A 250 -10.66 31.74 1.62
N TYR A 251 -10.26 31.95 0.37
CA TYR A 251 -10.05 30.87 -0.60
C TYR A 251 -8.84 30.01 -0.26
N ILE A 252 -7.71 30.64 0.09
CA ILE A 252 -6.50 29.91 0.52
C ILE A 252 -6.78 29.14 1.81
N PHE A 253 -7.48 29.79 2.76
CA PHE A 253 -7.79 29.17 4.03
C PHE A 253 -8.72 27.96 3.86
N GLN A 254 -9.77 28.10 3.04
CA GLN A 254 -10.69 27.02 2.71
C GLN A 254 -9.99 25.90 1.92
N ALA A 255 -9.09 26.23 1.00
CA ALA A 255 -8.29 25.25 0.27
C ALA A 255 -7.42 24.39 1.20
N ILE A 256 -6.75 25.02 2.19
CA ILE A 256 -5.98 24.30 3.22
C ILE A 256 -6.89 23.38 4.03
N LEU A 257 -8.03 23.88 4.52
CA LEU A 257 -8.97 23.05 5.29
C LEU A 257 -9.54 21.88 4.48
N ILE A 258 -9.84 22.10 3.20
CA ILE A 258 -10.33 21.04 2.30
C ILE A 258 -9.24 19.98 2.10
N PHE A 259 -8.01 20.40 1.79
CA PHE A 259 -6.89 19.50 1.58
C PHE A 259 -6.63 18.65 2.82
N GLU A 260 -6.54 19.27 4.00
CA GLU A 260 -6.29 18.57 5.25
C GLU A 260 -7.46 17.64 5.61
N ASN A 261 -8.71 18.08 5.43
CA ASN A 261 -9.88 17.26 5.69
C ASN A 261 -9.96 16.01 4.79
N LEU A 262 -9.58 16.15 3.50
CA LEU A 262 -9.54 15.04 2.56
C LEU A 262 -8.44 14.02 2.90
N ASN A 263 -7.31 14.49 3.42
CA ASN A 263 -6.16 13.64 3.75
C ASN A 263 -6.20 13.06 5.18
N ARG A 264 -7.00 13.63 6.09
CA ARG A 264 -7.07 13.25 7.52
C ARG A 264 -8.52 13.12 8.01
N PRO A 265 -9.16 11.94 7.88
CA PRO A 265 -10.51 11.74 8.41
C PRO A 265 -10.61 11.82 9.94
N VAL A 266 -11.84 12.06 10.43
CA VAL A 266 -12.14 12.41 11.84
C VAL A 266 -11.62 11.39 12.85
N LEU A 267 -11.64 10.10 12.52
CA LEU A 267 -11.14 9.04 13.40
C LEU A 267 -9.64 9.17 13.67
N ILE A 268 -8.84 9.52 12.65
CA ILE A 268 -7.38 9.74 12.82
C ILE A 268 -7.16 10.92 13.77
N ARG A 269 -7.87 12.03 13.55
CA ARG A 269 -7.73 13.23 14.39
C ARG A 269 -8.06 12.96 15.86
N LYS A 270 -9.05 12.10 16.13
CA LYS A 270 -9.37 11.67 17.50
C LYS A 270 -8.23 10.86 18.11
N LEU A 271 -7.63 9.94 17.36
CA LEU A 271 -6.48 9.15 17.82
C LEU A 271 -5.24 10.02 18.06
N GLU A 272 -4.95 10.97 17.18
CA GLU A 272 -3.86 11.95 17.35
C GLU A 272 -4.06 12.76 18.64
N ASN A 273 -5.27 13.25 18.91
CA ASN A 273 -5.58 13.97 20.13
C ASN A 273 -5.43 13.12 21.39
N ILE A 274 -5.81 11.85 21.34
CA ILE A 274 -5.57 10.91 22.46
C ILE A 274 -4.07 10.72 22.67
N LEU A 275 -3.30 10.58 21.58
CA LEU A 275 -1.86 10.36 21.66
C LEU A 275 -1.13 11.58 22.24
N VAL A 276 -1.41 12.79 21.74
CA VAL A 276 -0.82 14.03 22.29
C VAL A 276 -1.16 14.20 23.76
N ARG A 277 -2.39 13.82 24.18
CA ARG A 277 -2.78 13.84 25.58
C ARG A 277 -1.96 12.88 26.45
N LEU A 278 -1.55 11.74 25.91
CA LEU A 278 -0.80 10.70 26.63
C LEU A 278 0.72 10.93 26.60
N THR A 279 1.27 11.42 25.49
CA THR A 279 2.72 11.52 25.28
C THR A 279 3.26 12.94 25.41
N SER A 280 2.40 13.96 25.39
CA SER A 280 2.77 15.38 25.32
C SER A 280 3.73 15.72 24.16
N GLN A 281 3.82 14.85 23.15
CA GLN A 281 4.66 15.06 21.98
C GLN A 281 4.03 16.10 21.04
N GLN A 282 4.88 16.88 20.37
CA GLN A 282 4.45 17.87 19.39
C GLN A 282 3.96 17.19 18.12
N MET A 283 2.67 17.29 17.82
CA MET A 283 2.04 16.67 16.65
C MET A 283 1.04 17.62 15.97
N THR A 284 0.74 17.36 14.68
CA THR A 284 -0.24 18.14 13.92
C THR A 284 -1.62 17.64 14.33
N VAL A 285 -2.47 18.53 14.83
CA VAL A 285 -3.77 18.13 15.41
C VAL A 285 -4.91 19.01 14.90
N GLY A 286 -6.12 18.43 14.90
CA GLY A 286 -7.35 19.05 14.43
C GLY A 286 -7.49 19.09 12.91
N ILE A 287 -8.62 19.61 12.43
CA ILE A 287 -8.95 19.68 11.00
C ILE A 287 -7.96 20.50 10.17
N ALA A 288 -7.33 21.51 10.77
CA ALA A 288 -6.33 22.33 10.09
C ALA A 288 -4.90 21.78 10.23
N GLN A 289 -4.70 20.68 10.99
CA GLN A 289 -3.42 20.01 11.17
C GLN A 289 -2.29 20.95 11.62
N VAL A 290 -2.57 21.79 12.62
CA VAL A 290 -1.57 22.71 13.18
C VAL A 290 -0.74 22.03 14.27
N MET A 291 0.54 22.34 14.35
CA MET A 291 1.45 21.80 15.36
C MET A 291 1.02 22.21 16.78
N SER A 292 0.93 21.23 17.67
CA SER A 292 0.61 21.44 19.09
C SER A 292 1.19 20.32 19.96
N CYS A 293 1.62 20.67 21.17
CA CYS A 293 1.95 19.69 22.23
C CYS A 293 0.74 19.38 23.13
N THR A 294 -0.40 20.02 22.87
CA THR A 294 -1.67 19.77 23.56
C THR A 294 -2.76 19.40 22.55
N PRO A 295 -3.71 18.52 22.92
CA PRO A 295 -4.80 18.15 22.04
C PRO A 295 -5.63 19.38 21.65
N LEU A 296 -5.95 19.51 20.37
CA LEU A 296 -6.79 20.59 19.85
C LEU A 296 -8.09 20.06 19.27
N THR A 297 -9.18 20.73 19.60
CA THR A 297 -10.44 20.56 18.88
C THR A 297 -10.31 21.12 17.46
N ASP A 298 -11.19 20.66 16.54
CA ASP A 298 -11.22 21.16 15.17
C ASP A 298 -11.32 22.71 15.14
N SER A 299 -12.21 23.30 15.95
CA SER A 299 -12.37 24.76 16.05
C SER A 299 -11.10 25.47 16.54
N GLN A 300 -10.42 24.93 17.55
CA GLN A 300 -9.16 25.50 18.04
C GLN A 300 -8.04 25.42 16.99
N SER A 301 -8.00 24.33 16.21
CA SER A 301 -7.03 24.20 15.11
C SER A 301 -7.30 25.22 14.00
N ILE A 302 -8.57 25.52 13.69
CA ILE A 302 -8.97 26.56 12.72
C ILE A 302 -8.48 27.93 13.19
N ILE A 303 -8.69 28.28 14.47
CA ILE A 303 -8.23 29.56 15.03
C ILE A 303 -6.71 29.70 14.92
N ARG A 304 -5.95 28.65 15.26
CA ARG A 304 -4.49 28.68 15.12
C ARG A 304 -4.04 28.78 13.66
N ALA A 305 -4.70 28.07 12.76
CA ALA A 305 -4.39 28.16 11.33
C ALA A 305 -4.62 29.57 10.80
N ALA A 306 -5.70 30.24 11.20
CA ALA A 306 -5.96 31.63 10.83
C ALA A 306 -4.87 32.59 11.34
N GLN A 307 -4.32 32.34 12.54
CA GLN A 307 -3.20 33.11 13.08
C GLN A 307 -1.91 32.92 12.26
N ILE A 308 -1.64 31.70 11.78
CA ILE A 308 -0.49 31.41 10.90
C ILE A 308 -0.66 32.13 9.54
N LEU A 309 -1.90 32.21 9.05
CA LEU A 309 -2.25 32.80 7.75
C LEU A 309 -2.60 34.30 7.84
N LYS A 310 -2.28 34.97 8.94
CA LYS A 310 -2.64 36.37 9.17
C LYS A 310 -2.11 37.29 8.06
N ALA A 311 -2.90 38.30 7.69
CA ALA A 311 -2.55 39.30 6.67
C ALA A 311 -2.24 38.70 5.30
N THR A 312 -3.06 37.72 4.89
CA THR A 312 -3.03 37.13 3.54
C THR A 312 -4.16 37.61 2.65
N ALA A 313 -5.11 38.41 3.17
CA ALA A 313 -6.19 39.01 2.40
C ALA A 313 -5.68 39.74 1.14
N GLY A 314 -6.41 39.59 0.03
CA GLY A 314 -6.08 40.20 -1.26
C GLY A 314 -5.01 39.49 -2.09
N LYS A 315 -4.26 38.53 -1.53
CA LYS A 315 -3.22 37.78 -2.26
C LYS A 315 -3.86 36.70 -3.14
N GLN A 316 -3.79 36.86 -4.46
CA GLN A 316 -4.45 35.97 -5.43
C GLN A 316 -3.52 35.46 -6.54
N SER A 317 -2.32 36.00 -6.66
CA SER A 317 -1.38 35.51 -7.67
C SER A 317 -0.88 34.12 -7.32
N GLU A 318 -0.58 33.31 -8.34
CA GLU A 318 -0.07 31.94 -8.18
C GLU A 318 1.16 31.89 -7.25
N ASN A 319 2.11 32.80 -7.46
CA ASN A 319 3.34 32.86 -6.67
C ASN A 319 3.06 33.17 -5.20
N GLU A 320 2.13 34.09 -4.90
CA GLU A 320 1.74 34.42 -3.53
C GLU A 320 1.03 33.24 -2.85
N ILE A 321 0.07 32.61 -3.53
CA ILE A 321 -0.66 31.45 -3.00
C ILE A 321 0.31 30.32 -2.67
N LYS A 322 1.22 30.00 -3.61
CA LYS A 322 2.22 28.96 -3.42
C LYS A 322 3.20 29.30 -2.29
N ALA A 323 3.63 30.56 -2.17
CA ALA A 323 4.51 30.99 -1.09
C ALA A 323 3.84 30.87 0.28
N ILE A 324 2.57 31.25 0.40
CA ILE A 324 1.78 31.11 1.65
C ILE A 324 1.61 29.64 2.02
N ALA A 325 1.24 28.80 1.05
CA ALA A 325 1.08 27.36 1.28
C ALA A 325 2.42 26.68 1.63
N TYR A 326 3.51 27.11 1.00
CA TYR A 326 4.86 26.63 1.33
C TYR A 326 5.27 27.05 2.74
N HIS A 327 4.96 28.28 3.17
CA HIS A 327 5.20 28.70 4.55
C HIS A 327 4.42 27.84 5.57
N TYR A 328 3.24 27.34 5.18
CA TYR A 328 2.40 26.50 6.04
C TYR A 328 2.95 25.07 6.23
N ASN A 329 3.40 24.40 5.17
CA ASN A 329 3.75 22.96 5.20
C ASN A 329 5.17 22.63 4.69
N GLN A 330 5.95 23.61 4.23
CA GLN A 330 7.32 23.45 3.70
C GLN A 330 7.44 22.41 2.57
N SER A 331 6.40 22.23 1.76
CA SER A 331 6.37 21.26 0.65
C SER A 331 5.91 21.90 -0.66
N ASN A 332 6.68 21.66 -1.73
CA ASN A 332 6.35 22.13 -3.09
C ASN A 332 5.14 21.39 -3.67
N GLU A 333 4.96 20.10 -3.35
CA GLU A 333 3.80 19.33 -3.78
C GLU A 333 2.53 19.85 -3.09
N TYR A 334 2.65 20.16 -1.80
CA TYR A 334 1.58 20.78 -1.03
C TYR A 334 1.18 22.14 -1.63
N SER A 335 2.15 23.02 -1.90
CA SER A 335 1.87 24.36 -2.43
C SER A 335 1.20 24.32 -3.81
N ASN A 336 1.64 23.42 -4.70
CA ASN A 336 1.01 23.20 -5.99
C ASN A 336 -0.43 22.69 -5.86
N THR A 337 -0.69 21.79 -4.91
CA THR A 337 -2.04 21.25 -4.68
C THR A 337 -2.98 22.28 -4.08
N ILE A 338 -2.51 23.09 -3.12
CA ILE A 338 -3.30 24.19 -2.56
C ILE A 338 -3.64 25.21 -3.64
N PHE A 339 -2.70 25.55 -4.52
CA PHE A 339 -2.99 26.40 -5.67
C PHE A 339 -4.10 25.82 -6.56
N ALA A 340 -3.97 24.54 -6.95
CA ALA A 340 -4.99 23.88 -7.78
C ALA A 340 -6.39 23.87 -7.13
N ILE A 341 -6.47 23.59 -5.83
CA ILE A 341 -7.74 23.65 -5.08
C ILE A 341 -8.27 25.08 -5.04
N THR A 342 -7.39 26.07 -4.80
CA THR A 342 -7.77 27.48 -4.77
C THR A 342 -8.34 27.93 -6.12
N SER A 343 -7.72 27.53 -7.23
CA SER A 343 -8.23 27.81 -8.58
C SER A 343 -9.63 27.20 -8.80
N ILE A 344 -9.86 25.95 -8.38
CA ILE A 344 -11.18 25.31 -8.46
C ILE A 344 -12.20 26.06 -7.60
N LEU A 345 -11.81 26.53 -6.40
CA LEU A 345 -12.71 27.31 -5.56
C LEU A 345 -13.03 28.69 -6.15
N LEU A 346 -12.10 29.34 -6.84
CA LEU A 346 -12.35 30.59 -7.54
C LEU A 346 -13.25 30.40 -8.77
N GLU A 347 -13.11 29.28 -9.48
CA GLU A 347 -13.90 28.96 -10.68
C GLU A 347 -15.33 28.50 -10.34
N TYR A 348 -15.50 27.67 -9.30
CA TYR A 348 -16.79 27.04 -8.97
C TYR A 348 -17.43 27.53 -7.66
N GLY A 349 -16.73 28.35 -6.87
CA GLY A 349 -17.13 28.74 -5.52
C GLY A 349 -18.37 29.63 -5.45
N ASP A 350 -18.57 30.49 -6.45
CA ASP A 350 -19.69 31.44 -6.49
C ASP A 350 -20.97 30.84 -7.12
N HIS A 351 -20.83 29.79 -7.95
CA HIS A 351 -21.95 29.21 -8.70
C HIS A 351 -22.87 28.28 -7.89
N ILE A 352 -22.53 27.94 -6.64
CA ILE A 352 -23.34 27.01 -5.82
C ILE A 352 -24.38 27.72 -4.95
N ASN A 353 -24.32 29.06 -4.82
CA ASN A 353 -25.32 29.84 -4.07
C ASN A 353 -26.58 30.21 -4.89
N ILE A 354 -26.69 29.81 -6.17
CA ILE A 354 -27.82 30.17 -7.05
C ILE A 354 -28.88 29.03 -7.13
N GLY A 355 -28.64 27.87 -6.51
CA GLY A 355 -29.50 26.69 -6.65
C GLY A 355 -30.41 26.35 -5.46
N ILE A 356 -30.67 27.28 -4.53
CA ILE A 356 -31.60 27.06 -3.40
C ILE A 356 -32.59 28.23 -3.33
N HIS A 357 -33.39 28.37 -4.39
CA HIS A 357 -34.72 29.01 -4.39
C HIS A 357 -35.39 28.76 -5.76
N ALA A 358 -35.69 27.49 -6.02
CA ALA A 358 -36.58 26.91 -7.04
C ALA A 358 -36.32 25.40 -6.90
N ASP A 359 -37.13 24.60 -6.23
CA ASP A 359 -38.57 24.47 -6.35
C ASP A 359 -39.20 24.06 -5.00
N GLU A 360 -40.53 24.15 -4.99
CA GLU A 360 -41.52 23.87 -3.93
C GLU A 360 -41.27 22.68 -3.00
#